data_AF-A0A4Y2A542-F1
#
_entry.id   AF-A0A4Y2A542-F1
#
_cell.length_a   1.000
_cell.length_b   1.000
_cell.length_c   1.000
_cell.angle_alpha   90.00
_cell.angle_beta   90.00
_cell.angle_gamma   90.00
#
_symmetry.space_group_name_H-M   'P 1'
#
loop_
_entity.id
_entity.type
_entity.pdbx_description
1 polymer ?
#
loop_
_entity_poly.entity_id
_entity_poly.type
_entity_poly.pdbx_seq_one_letter_code
_entity_poly.pdbx_strand_id
1 'polypeptide(L)'
;MREYANVKIVLLDRFKMKVETFRLKFTQHQRRSGALWKELVFELRNYFEGWIDGLDIKDFKGLKDLMIEDQLKRRVSSDIKDHFLDEWGELVDPLQLAGKLDQYESVRSNRKINPARMADRRPLERVKPNLPKKENPLKICRKIGTSVWEKFGTKRELAKREI
;
A
#
# COMPACT_ATOMS: atom_id res chain seq x y z
N MET A 1 -33.44 -29.97 -16.05
CA MET A 1 -32.29 -30.36 -15.17
C MET A 1 -30.98 -29.68 -15.53
N ARG A 2 -30.71 -29.33 -16.80
CA ARG A 2 -29.48 -28.63 -17.20
C ARG A 2 -29.45 -27.16 -16.79
N GLU A 3 -30.60 -26.46 -16.71
CA GLU A 3 -30.61 -25.06 -16.23
C GLU A 3 -30.16 -24.95 -14.78
N TYR A 4 -30.55 -25.89 -13.91
CA TYR A 4 -30.12 -25.87 -12.50
C TYR A 4 -28.61 -26.03 -12.35
N ALA A 5 -28.00 -26.95 -13.11
CA ALA A 5 -26.55 -27.11 -13.11
C ALA A 5 -25.83 -25.84 -13.58
N ASN A 6 -26.35 -25.20 -14.64
CA ASN A 6 -25.78 -23.97 -15.18
C ASN A 6 -25.94 -22.79 -14.20
N VAL A 7 -27.13 -22.60 -13.62
CA VAL A 7 -27.38 -21.57 -12.60
C VAL A 7 -26.52 -21.79 -11.36
N LYS A 8 -26.35 -23.04 -10.93
CA LYS A 8 -25.46 -23.39 -9.82
C LYS A 8 -24.00 -23.05 -10.14
N ILE A 9 -23.51 -23.33 -11.35
CA ILE A 9 -22.14 -22.99 -11.76
C ILE A 9 -21.97 -21.47 -11.78
N VAL A 10 -22.89 -20.71 -12.36
CA VAL A 10 -22.80 -19.25 -12.45
C VAL A 10 -22.85 -18.59 -11.07
N LEU A 11 -23.71 -19.09 -10.17
CA LEU A 11 -23.75 -18.61 -8.79
C LEU A 11 -22.47 -18.96 -8.04
N LEU A 12 -21.99 -20.20 -8.15
CA LEU A 12 -20.75 -20.62 -7.52
C LEU A 12 -19.56 -19.83 -8.06
N ASP A 13 -19.52 -19.51 -9.35
CA ASP A 13 -18.47 -18.70 -9.97
C ASP A 13 -18.48 -17.26 -9.46
N ARG A 14 -19.68 -16.66 -9.37
CA ARG A 14 -19.86 -15.30 -8.86
C ARG A 14 -19.53 -15.15 -7.37
N PHE A 15 -19.76 -16.20 -6.58
CA PHE A 15 -19.45 -16.24 -5.14
C PHE A 15 -18.15 -16.98 -4.83
N LYS A 16 -17.43 -17.48 -5.84
CA LYS A 16 -16.15 -18.15 -5.63
C LYS A 16 -15.22 -17.12 -5.03
N MET A 17 -14.71 -17.42 -3.85
CA MET A 17 -13.70 -16.55 -3.25
C MET A 17 -12.51 -16.49 -4.20
N LYS A 18 -12.06 -15.26 -4.50
CA LYS A 18 -10.85 -15.06 -5.29
C LYS A 18 -9.67 -15.69 -4.53
N VAL A 19 -8.69 -16.17 -5.27
CA VAL A 19 -7.43 -16.72 -4.76
C VAL A 19 -6.78 -15.78 -3.74
N GLU A 20 -6.76 -14.47 -4.03
CA GLU A 20 -6.26 -13.44 -3.13
C GLU A 20 -7.04 -13.33 -1.81
N THR A 21 -8.33 -13.68 -1.81
CA THR A 21 -9.15 -13.72 -0.60
C THR A 21 -8.74 -14.89 0.30
N PHE A 22 -8.44 -16.06 -0.29
CA PHE A 22 -7.90 -17.20 0.46
C PHE A 22 -6.55 -16.87 1.09
N ARG A 23 -5.65 -16.23 0.34
CA ARG A 23 -4.40 -15.71 0.89
C ARG A 23 -4.66 -14.76 2.05
N LEU A 24 -5.52 -13.77 1.88
CA LEU A 24 -5.80 -12.79 2.93
C LEU A 24 -6.35 -13.47 4.20
N LYS A 25 -7.27 -14.42 4.04
CA LYS A 25 -7.80 -15.22 5.15
C LYS A 25 -6.70 -16.03 5.80
N PHE A 26 -5.93 -16.82 5.06
CA PHE A 26 -4.84 -17.61 5.62
C PHE A 26 -3.86 -16.79 6.47
N THR A 27 -3.58 -15.55 6.04
CA THR A 27 -2.54 -14.71 6.64
C THR A 27 -3.01 -13.81 7.78
N GLN A 28 -4.27 -13.37 7.74
CA GLN A 28 -4.85 -12.49 8.75
C GLN A 28 -5.76 -13.22 9.73
N HIS A 29 -6.10 -14.48 9.46
CA HIS A 29 -7.00 -15.23 10.32
C HIS A 29 -6.34 -15.51 11.66
N GLN A 30 -7.02 -15.04 12.71
CA GLN A 30 -6.60 -15.19 14.10
C GLN A 30 -7.60 -16.07 14.83
N ARG A 31 -7.12 -16.73 15.89
CA ARG A 31 -8.00 -17.50 16.75
C ARG A 31 -9.08 -16.60 17.34
N ARG A 32 -10.34 -16.98 17.17
CA ARG A 32 -11.46 -16.31 17.84
C ARG A 32 -11.42 -16.57 19.34
N SER A 33 -11.87 -15.60 20.14
CA SER A 33 -12.04 -15.81 21.58
C SER A 33 -13.03 -16.95 21.82
N GLY A 34 -12.63 -17.97 22.59
CA GLY A 34 -13.42 -19.17 22.84
C GLY A 34 -13.32 -20.30 21.81
N ALA A 35 -12.65 -20.09 20.67
CA ALA A 35 -12.44 -21.14 19.67
C ALA A 35 -11.28 -22.09 20.05
N LEU A 36 -11.42 -23.35 19.65
CA LEU A 36 -10.40 -24.37 19.86
C LEU A 36 -9.23 -24.17 18.89
N TRP A 37 -8.01 -24.49 19.34
CA TRP A 37 -6.84 -24.49 18.44
C TRP A 37 -7.00 -25.44 17.24
N LYS A 38 -7.72 -26.56 17.43
CA LYS A 38 -8.03 -27.51 16.35
C LYS A 38 -8.91 -26.90 15.26
N GLU A 39 -9.87 -26.05 15.64
CA GLU A 39 -10.72 -25.35 14.68
C GLU A 39 -9.90 -24.37 13.85
N LEU A 40 -8.99 -23.62 14.49
CA LEU A 40 -8.08 -22.73 13.79
C LEU A 40 -7.21 -23.48 12.77
N VAL A 41 -6.64 -24.63 13.15
CA VAL A 41 -5.84 -25.46 12.24
C VAL A 41 -6.67 -25.96 11.06
N PHE A 42 -7.92 -26.39 11.31
CA PHE A 42 -8.82 -26.83 10.26
C PHE A 42 -9.17 -25.70 9.29
N GLU A 43 -9.50 -24.52 9.80
CA GLU A 43 -9.78 -23.33 8.99
C GLU A 43 -8.55 -22.91 8.17
N LEU A 44 -7.37 -22.87 8.79
CA LEU A 44 -6.12 -22.54 8.10
C LEU A 44 -5.79 -23.54 7.00
N ARG A 45 -5.97 -24.85 7.23
CA ARG A 45 -5.80 -25.87 6.20
C ARG A 45 -6.75 -25.63 5.03
N ASN A 46 -8.02 -25.40 5.30
CA ASN A 46 -9.01 -25.17 4.24
C ASN A 46 -8.71 -23.90 3.43
N TYR A 47 -8.27 -22.81 4.07
CA TYR A 47 -7.86 -21.62 3.34
C TYR A 47 -6.60 -21.84 2.49
N PHE A 48 -5.64 -22.59 3.02
CA PHE A 48 -4.42 -22.92 2.30
C PHE A 48 -4.69 -23.83 1.09
N GLU A 49 -5.50 -24.87 1.25
CA GLU A 49 -5.95 -25.75 0.16
C GLU A 49 -6.69 -24.96 -0.93
N GLY A 50 -7.65 -24.12 -0.54
CA GLY A 50 -8.35 -23.25 -1.50
C GLY A 50 -7.42 -22.25 -2.21
N TRP A 51 -6.32 -21.85 -1.58
CA TRP A 51 -5.32 -20.98 -2.18
C TRP A 51 -4.47 -21.71 -3.22
N ILE A 52 -3.92 -22.88 -2.90
CA ILE A 52 -3.10 -23.67 -3.83
C ILE A 52 -3.94 -24.21 -5.00
N ASP A 53 -5.18 -24.65 -4.75
CA ASP A 53 -6.11 -25.13 -5.77
C ASP A 53 -6.54 -24.00 -6.71
N GLY A 54 -6.66 -22.79 -6.17
CA GLY A 54 -7.00 -21.59 -6.93
C GLY A 54 -5.92 -21.17 -7.93
N LEU A 55 -4.65 -21.47 -7.65
CA LEU A 55 -3.49 -21.21 -8.53
C LEU A 55 -3.07 -22.44 -9.35
N ASP A 56 -3.79 -23.56 -9.23
CA ASP A 56 -3.44 -24.86 -9.82
C ASP A 56 -2.01 -25.33 -9.52
N ILE A 57 -1.50 -25.02 -8.32
CA ILE A 57 -0.14 -25.40 -7.91
C ILE A 57 -0.13 -26.86 -7.46
N LYS A 58 0.34 -27.73 -8.35
CA LYS A 58 0.47 -29.17 -8.08
C LYS A 58 1.88 -29.58 -7.62
N ASP A 59 2.87 -28.74 -7.91
CA ASP A 59 4.27 -29.05 -7.66
C ASP A 59 4.79 -28.46 -6.35
N PHE A 60 5.66 -29.20 -5.67
CA PHE A 60 6.36 -28.69 -4.50
C PHE A 60 7.23 -27.46 -4.81
N LYS A 61 7.76 -27.39 -6.04
CA LYS A 61 8.50 -26.20 -6.51
C LYS A 61 7.59 -24.97 -6.55
N GLY A 62 6.42 -25.09 -7.20
CA GLY A 62 5.45 -23.99 -7.26
C GLY A 62 4.98 -23.56 -5.87
N LEU A 63 4.87 -24.50 -4.93
CA LEU A 63 4.57 -24.14 -3.54
C LEU A 63 5.69 -23.32 -2.88
N LYS A 64 6.97 -23.68 -3.08
CA LYS A 64 8.09 -22.88 -2.54
C LYS A 64 8.09 -21.48 -3.14
N ASP A 65 7.89 -21.38 -4.45
CA ASP A 65 7.87 -20.12 -5.17
C ASP A 65 6.74 -19.22 -4.64
N LEU A 66 5.53 -19.78 -4.46
CA LEU A 66 4.38 -19.11 -3.82
C LEU A 66 4.70 -18.61 -2.41
N MET A 67 5.36 -19.42 -1.58
CA MET A 67 5.71 -19.01 -0.21
C MET A 67 6.72 -17.86 -0.20
N ILE A 68 7.72 -17.89 -1.07
CA ILE A 68 8.72 -16.81 -1.18
C ILE A 68 8.06 -15.53 -1.70
N GLU A 69 7.21 -15.67 -2.70
CA GLU A 69 6.46 -14.59 -3.32
C GLU A 69 5.48 -13.93 -2.34
N ASP A 70 4.72 -14.69 -1.53
CA ASP A 70 3.88 -14.11 -0.45
C ASP A 70 4.71 -13.33 0.57
N GLN A 71 5.88 -13.85 0.96
CA GLN A 71 6.78 -13.15 1.87
C GLN A 71 7.33 -11.85 1.25
N LEU A 72 7.66 -11.86 -0.05
CA LEU A 72 8.07 -10.66 -0.77
C LEU A 72 6.94 -9.65 -0.82
N LYS A 73 5.72 -10.09 -1.20
CA LYS A 73 4.52 -9.26 -1.24
C LYS A 73 4.24 -8.58 0.11
N ARG A 74 4.51 -9.22 1.24
CA ARG A 74 4.33 -8.58 2.57
C ARG A 74 5.31 -7.46 2.85
N ARG A 75 6.52 -7.54 2.31
CA ARG A 75 7.58 -6.53 2.51
C ARG A 75 7.41 -5.31 1.61
N VAL A 76 6.71 -5.46 0.49
CA VAL A 76 6.42 -4.37 -0.44
C VAL A 76 5.43 -3.37 0.19
N SER A 77 5.73 -2.08 0.07
CA SER A 77 4.87 -0.98 0.53
C SER A 77 3.55 -0.91 -0.25
N SER A 78 2.48 -0.41 0.39
CA SER A 78 1.14 -0.28 -0.23
C SER A 78 1.14 0.57 -1.49
N ASP A 79 1.93 1.65 -1.54
CA ASP A 79 2.05 2.51 -2.73
C ASP A 79 2.44 1.75 -3.99
N ILE A 80 3.30 0.73 -3.84
CA ILE A 80 3.78 -0.08 -4.97
C ILE A 80 2.72 -1.12 -5.32
N LYS A 81 2.07 -1.71 -4.31
CA LYS A 81 0.97 -2.67 -4.51
C LYS A 81 -0.18 -2.09 -5.31
N ASP A 82 -0.55 -0.85 -5.01
CA ASP A 82 -1.66 -0.15 -5.67
C ASP A 82 -1.41 0.02 -7.18
N HIS A 83 -0.15 0.08 -7.61
CA HIS A 83 0.21 0.16 -9.02
C HIS A 83 0.00 -1.16 -9.78
N PHE A 84 0.05 -2.29 -9.06
CA PHE A 84 0.04 -3.63 -9.65
C PHE A 84 -1.21 -4.43 -9.28
N LEU A 85 -2.26 -3.82 -8.70
CA LEU A 85 -3.41 -4.55 -8.11
C LEU A 85 -4.01 -5.62 -9.03
N ASP A 86 -4.13 -5.33 -10.32
CA ASP A 86 -4.72 -6.23 -11.31
C ASP A 86 -3.82 -7.44 -11.60
N GLU A 87 -2.51 -7.21 -11.70
CA GLU A 87 -1.51 -8.25 -11.99
C GLU A 87 -1.01 -8.94 -10.70
N TRP A 88 -1.31 -8.38 -9.53
CA TRP A 88 -0.72 -8.80 -8.25
C TRP A 88 -1.06 -10.24 -7.94
N GLY A 89 -2.29 -10.68 -8.18
CA GLY A 89 -2.73 -12.06 -7.90
C GLY A 89 -2.24 -13.11 -8.90
N GLU A 90 -1.73 -12.69 -10.05
CA GLU A 90 -1.25 -13.59 -11.11
C GLU A 90 0.26 -13.86 -11.02
N LEU A 91 0.99 -13.01 -10.31
CA LEU A 91 2.42 -13.15 -10.09
C LEU A 91 2.70 -14.26 -9.07
N VAL A 92 2.90 -15.49 -9.56
CA VAL A 92 3.29 -16.68 -8.76
C VAL A 92 4.82 -16.85 -8.71
N ASP A 93 5.53 -16.32 -9.70
CA ASP A 93 6.99 -16.44 -9.79
C ASP A 93 7.68 -15.31 -9.00
N PRO A 94 8.44 -15.64 -7.93
CA PRO A 94 9.11 -14.64 -7.10
C PRO A 94 10.16 -13.83 -7.87
N LEU A 95 10.82 -14.42 -8.87
CA LEU A 95 11.82 -13.71 -9.67
C LEU A 95 11.18 -12.67 -10.59
N GLN A 96 10.05 -13.02 -11.21
CA GLN A 96 9.28 -12.07 -12.02
C GLN A 96 8.74 -10.92 -11.19
N LEU A 97 8.21 -11.22 -10.00
CA LEU A 97 7.75 -10.19 -9.07
C LEU A 97 8.91 -9.26 -8.67
N ALA A 98 10.06 -9.80 -8.28
CA ALA A 98 11.24 -9.00 -7.96
C ALA A 98 11.68 -8.10 -9.13
N GLY A 99 11.75 -8.66 -10.35
CA GLY A 99 12.10 -7.88 -11.54
C GLY A 99 11.16 -6.72 -11.82
N LYS A 100 9.84 -6.91 -11.65
CA LYS A 100 8.85 -5.82 -11.78
C LYS A 100 9.01 -4.75 -10.70
N LEU A 101 9.29 -5.16 -9.45
CA LEU A 101 9.53 -4.23 -8.34
C LEU A 101 10.78 -3.38 -8.59
N ASP A 102 11.89 -4.00 -9.00
CA ASP A 102 13.15 -3.31 -9.29
C ASP A 102 13.02 -2.31 -10.44
N GLN A 103 12.25 -2.67 -11.48
CA GLN A 103 11.94 -1.77 -12.60
C GLN A 103 11.13 -0.55 -12.12
N TYR A 104 10.10 -0.77 -11.31
CA TYR A 104 9.29 0.31 -10.75
C TYR A 104 10.13 1.23 -9.85
N GLU A 105 10.96 0.67 -8.99
CA GLU A 105 11.86 1.44 -8.13
C GLU A 105 12.88 2.24 -8.94
N SER A 106 13.42 1.68 -10.01
CA SER A 106 14.33 2.39 -10.92
C SER A 106 13.66 3.63 -11.54
N VAL A 107 12.41 3.49 -12.03
CA VAL A 107 11.63 4.61 -12.59
C VAL A 107 11.23 5.62 -11.51
N ARG A 108 10.82 5.17 -10.32
CA ARG A 108 10.42 6.03 -9.20
C ARG A 108 11.60 6.79 -8.60
N SER A 109 12.76 6.15 -8.49
CA SER A 109 14.00 6.75 -7.98
C SER A 109 14.46 7.90 -8.87
N ASN A 110 14.38 7.74 -10.20
CA ASN A 110 14.66 8.80 -11.17
C ASN A 110 13.72 10.03 -11.06
N ARG A 111 12.48 9.83 -10.55
CA ARG A 111 11.53 10.92 -10.27
C ARG A 111 11.85 11.63 -8.96
N LYS A 112 12.27 10.89 -7.92
CA LYS A 112 12.64 11.45 -6.60
C LYS A 112 13.95 12.25 -6.63
N ILE A 113 14.86 11.97 -7.57
CA ILE A 113 16.12 12.71 -7.76
C ILE A 113 15.90 14.02 -8.56
N ASN A 114 14.76 14.17 -9.26
CA ASN A 114 14.45 15.36 -10.06
C ASN A 114 13.26 16.21 -9.53
N PRO A 115 13.22 16.64 -8.26
CA PRO A 115 12.29 17.70 -7.87
C PRO A 115 12.68 19.05 -8.49
N ALA A 116 13.95 19.23 -8.87
CA ALA A 116 14.49 20.49 -9.40
C ALA A 116 14.04 20.80 -10.85
N ARG A 117 13.61 19.81 -11.65
CA ARG A 117 13.26 20.03 -13.06
C ARG A 117 11.82 20.51 -13.28
N MET A 118 10.99 20.54 -12.24
CA MET A 118 9.62 21.09 -12.30
C MET A 118 9.51 22.54 -11.81
N ALA A 119 10.62 23.15 -11.35
CA ALA A 119 10.62 24.54 -10.89
C ALA A 119 10.85 25.58 -12.01
N ASP A 120 11.25 25.15 -13.21
CA ASP A 120 11.56 26.06 -14.33
C ASP A 120 10.52 26.01 -15.46
N ARG A 121 9.24 26.00 -15.09
CA ARG A 121 8.17 26.52 -15.96
C ARG A 121 7.62 27.78 -15.33
N ARG A 122 8.40 28.86 -15.37
CA ARG A 122 7.86 30.22 -15.20
C ARG A 122 6.81 30.46 -16.30
N PRO A 123 5.57 30.84 -15.98
CA PRO A 123 4.68 31.43 -16.97
C PRO A 123 5.23 32.83 -17.30
N LEU A 124 5.80 33.02 -18.48
CA LEU A 124 6.11 34.35 -18.97
C LEU A 124 4.80 35.10 -19.26
N GLU A 125 4.60 36.15 -18.47
CA GLU A 125 4.10 37.46 -18.90
C GLU A 125 2.64 37.57 -19.36
N ARG A 126 1.75 37.72 -18.37
CA ARG A 126 0.42 38.30 -18.61
C ARG A 126 0.56 39.84 -18.58
N VAL A 127 0.70 40.44 -19.76
CA VAL A 127 0.58 41.90 -19.93
C VAL A 127 -0.80 42.34 -19.42
N LYS A 128 -0.82 43.16 -18.37
CA LYS A 128 -2.03 43.86 -17.90
C LYS A 128 -2.03 45.27 -18.49
N PRO A 129 -3.07 45.69 -19.24
CA PRO A 129 -3.29 47.11 -19.49
C PRO A 129 -3.89 47.79 -18.25
N ASN A 130 -3.31 48.94 -17.91
CA ASN A 130 -3.66 49.81 -16.78
C ASN A 130 -5.04 50.46 -16.95
N LEU A 131 -5.76 50.65 -15.83
CA LEU A 131 -6.80 51.66 -15.65
C LEU A 131 -6.68 52.29 -14.23
N PRO A 132 -7.11 53.55 -14.03
CA PRO A 132 -6.34 54.53 -13.26
C PRO A 132 -6.76 54.72 -11.80
N LYS A 133 -5.85 55.39 -11.08
CA LYS A 133 -5.81 55.78 -9.67
C LYS A 133 -7.13 56.31 -9.08
N LYS A 134 -7.38 55.95 -7.81
CA LYS A 134 -7.91 56.89 -6.81
C LYS A 134 -7.13 56.75 -5.50
N GLU A 135 -6.53 57.86 -5.10
CA GLU A 135 -5.94 58.09 -3.78
C GLU A 135 -7.05 58.31 -2.73
N ASN A 136 -6.85 57.80 -1.52
CA ASN A 136 -6.76 58.68 -0.36
C ASN A 136 -6.07 57.95 0.82
N PRO A 137 -5.12 58.60 1.51
CA PRO A 137 -4.42 58.05 2.66
C PRO A 137 -5.29 58.23 3.91
N LEU A 138 -5.01 57.51 5.01
CA LEU A 138 -5.09 58.02 6.39
C LEU A 138 -4.74 56.91 7.40
N LYS A 139 -3.71 57.22 8.22
CA LYS A 139 -3.44 56.77 9.62
C LYS A 139 -2.93 55.32 9.77
N ILE A 140 -1.62 55.05 9.95
CA ILE A 140 -0.73 55.35 11.09
C ILE A 140 -1.33 55.01 12.47
N CYS A 141 -0.86 53.93 13.11
CA CYS A 141 -0.16 53.90 14.42
C CYS A 141 0.09 52.42 14.83
N ARG A 142 1.35 51.97 15.01
CA ARG A 142 2.04 51.75 16.31
C ARG A 142 1.40 50.64 17.17
N LYS A 143 2.10 49.67 17.75
CA LYS A 143 3.46 49.63 18.32
C LYS A 143 3.70 48.21 18.90
N ILE A 144 4.97 47.78 18.90
CA ILE A 144 5.68 46.98 19.96
C ILE A 144 5.22 45.52 20.12
N GLY A 145 6.09 44.50 20.21
CA GLY A 145 7.55 44.43 20.30
C GLY A 145 7.95 43.11 20.96
N THR A 146 9.17 42.63 20.64
CA THR A 146 10.06 41.73 21.44
C THR A 146 9.54 40.33 21.82
N SER A 147 10.31 39.24 21.86
CA SER A 147 11.75 39.02 21.79
C SER A 147 12.06 37.56 21.44
N VAL A 148 13.14 37.38 20.69
CA VAL A 148 14.01 36.21 20.59
C VAL A 148 14.51 35.79 21.97
N TRP A 149 14.43 34.49 22.32
CA TRP A 149 15.16 33.66 23.30
C TRP A 149 14.34 32.33 23.39
N GLU A 150 14.83 31.10 23.49
CA GLU A 150 16.16 30.52 23.54
C GLU A 150 16.02 28.97 23.41
N LYS A 151 16.86 28.39 22.56
CA LYS A 151 17.61 27.13 22.67
C LYS A 151 16.97 25.85 23.28
N PHE A 152 17.00 24.81 22.44
CA PHE A 152 17.56 23.47 22.71
C PHE A 152 17.16 22.76 24.02
N GLY A 153 16.06 21.99 23.96
CA GLY A 153 15.75 20.95 24.93
C GLY A 153 16.62 19.72 24.71
N THR A 154 17.61 19.51 25.58
CA THR A 154 18.45 18.30 25.65
C THR A 154 18.00 17.41 26.82
N LYS A 155 18.14 16.10 26.62
CA LYS A 155 18.11 14.99 27.60
C LYS A 155 16.75 14.61 28.21
N ARG A 156 16.25 13.47 27.71
CA ARG A 156 15.25 12.63 28.39
C ARG A 156 15.95 11.30 28.70
N GLU A 157 16.44 11.16 29.94
CA GLU A 157 17.05 9.94 30.45
C GLU A 157 16.65 9.84 31.91
N LEU A 158 15.59 9.08 32.22
CA LEU A 158 15.34 8.56 33.56
C LEU A 158 14.61 7.22 33.48
N ALA A 159 15.19 6.29 34.23
CA ALA A 159 14.90 4.88 34.37
C ALA A 159 13.49 4.55 34.85
N LYS A 160 13.08 3.30 34.63
CA LYS A 160 12.54 2.40 35.66
C LYS A 160 12.55 0.95 35.15
N ARG A 161 13.43 0.14 35.75
CA ARG A 161 13.40 -1.32 35.76
C ARG A 161 12.78 -1.75 37.09
N GLU A 162 11.58 -2.31 37.01
CA GLU A 162 10.92 -3.27 37.93
C GLU A 162 10.06 -4.08 36.94
N ILE A 163 10.13 -5.40 36.80
CA ILE A 163 10.15 -6.54 37.75
C ILE A 163 10.99 -7.66 37.13
#